data_AF-A0A0K9CM22-F1
#
_entry.id   AF-A0A0K9CM22-F1
#
_cell.length_a   1.000
_cell.length_b   1.000
_cell.length_c   1.000
_cell.angle_alpha   90.00
_cell.angle_beta   90.00
_cell.angle_gamma   90.00
#
_symmetry.space_group_name_H-M   'P 1'
#
loop_
_entity.id
_entity.type
_entity.pdbx_description
1 polymer ?
#
loop_
_entity_poly.entity_id
_entity_poly.type
_entity_poly.pdbx_seq_one_letter_code
_entity_poly.pdbx_strand_id
1 'polypeptide(L)'
;MRINDFDEEFNFKKKRSSNILFIIKIVFIIFAIFAILSSVLFLSKMGSSDSYEIEENGERYGNSEFIEYQGKISVPVPSGGRYFLNGVDINSFRTLNLEDRDTRIIGLDKNHVYFGNIAIPDLDPNKLEVIGNGYYTDGTTTYFCSSLSERNKDLSTPMEILQSLMYSF
;
A
#
# COMPACT_ATOMS: atom_id res chain seq x y z
N MET A 1 33.73 -8.97 72.35
CA MET A 1 33.29 -9.85 71.24
C MET A 1 32.45 -9.00 70.29
N ARG A 2 32.63 -9.17 68.98
CA ARG A 2 32.47 -8.15 67.93
C ARG A 2 31.04 -7.66 67.69
N ILE A 3 30.92 -6.36 67.38
CA ILE A 3 29.71 -5.64 66.96
C ILE A 3 29.74 -5.33 65.43
N ASN A 4 30.56 -6.07 64.68
CA ASN A 4 30.86 -5.74 63.28
C ASN A 4 30.09 -6.56 62.24
N ASP A 5 29.36 -7.61 62.63
CA ASP A 5 28.74 -8.54 61.66
C ASP A 5 27.32 -8.13 61.22
N PHE A 6 26.59 -7.33 62.00
CA PHE A 6 25.21 -6.93 61.67
C PHE A 6 25.13 -5.77 60.66
N ASP A 7 26.13 -4.89 60.62
CA ASP A 7 26.16 -3.73 59.72
C ASP A 7 26.56 -4.10 58.28
N GLU A 8 27.32 -5.19 58.07
CA GLU A 8 27.68 -5.65 56.71
C GLU A 8 26.48 -6.23 55.95
N GLU A 9 25.61 -6.99 56.61
CA GLU A 9 24.45 -7.66 56.00
C GLU A 9 23.39 -6.65 55.51
N PHE A 10 23.17 -5.56 56.25
CA PHE A 10 22.25 -4.47 55.87
C PHE A 10 22.78 -3.64 54.69
N ASN A 11 24.10 -3.40 54.63
CA ASN A 11 24.74 -2.68 53.53
C ASN A 11 24.71 -3.49 52.21
N PHE A 12 24.80 -4.82 52.28
CA PHE A 12 24.72 -5.69 51.11
C PHE A 12 23.34 -5.67 50.43
N LYS A 13 22.27 -5.63 51.23
CA LYS A 13 20.87 -5.60 50.74
C LYS A 13 20.50 -4.24 50.14
N LYS A 14 21.01 -3.14 50.71
CA LYS A 14 20.78 -1.76 50.24
C LYS A 14 21.48 -1.45 48.91
N LYS A 15 22.67 -2.01 48.67
CA LYS A 15 23.48 -1.79 47.46
C LYS A 15 22.93 -2.50 46.21
N ARG A 16 22.33 -3.69 46.37
CA ARG A 16 21.78 -4.51 45.25
C ARG A 16 20.48 -3.94 44.67
N SER A 17 19.62 -3.35 45.51
CA SER A 17 18.36 -2.70 45.10
C SER A 17 18.60 -1.49 44.19
N SER A 18 19.60 -0.66 44.52
CA SER A 18 19.94 0.54 43.74
C SER A 18 20.36 0.21 42.30
N ASN A 19 21.12 -0.86 42.09
CA ASN A 19 21.58 -1.27 40.75
C ASN A 19 20.42 -1.80 39.90
N ILE A 20 19.48 -2.55 40.50
CA ILE A 20 18.29 -3.04 39.80
C ILE A 20 17.37 -1.87 39.43
N LEU A 21 17.15 -0.92 40.34
CA LEU A 21 16.36 0.28 40.07
C LEU A 21 17.00 1.14 38.96
N PHE A 22 18.33 1.21 38.92
CA PHE A 22 19.09 1.88 37.86
C PHE A 22 18.92 1.19 36.50
N ILE A 23 18.99 -0.14 36.45
CA ILE A 23 18.78 -0.93 35.22
C ILE A 23 17.34 -0.76 34.71
N ILE A 24 16.33 -0.82 35.58
CA ILE A 24 14.92 -0.64 35.21
C ILE A 24 14.71 0.74 34.57
N LYS A 25 15.32 1.80 35.12
CA LYS A 25 15.27 3.15 34.52
C LYS A 25 15.87 3.18 33.11
N ILE A 26 17.02 2.53 32.90
CA ILE A 26 17.65 2.44 31.57
C ILE A 26 16.74 1.72 30.58
N VAL A 27 16.14 0.59 30.98
CA VAL A 27 15.21 -0.17 30.12
C VAL A 27 13.99 0.67 29.74
N PHE A 28 13.39 1.40 30.70
CA PHE A 28 12.29 2.32 30.41
C PHE A 28 12.69 3.44 29.44
N ILE A 29 13.89 4.00 29.58
CA ILE A 29 14.41 5.01 28.66
C ILE A 29 14.58 4.43 27.26
N ILE A 30 15.14 3.22 27.12
CA ILE A 30 15.29 2.54 25.83
C ILE A 30 13.91 2.30 25.20
N PHE A 31 12.94 1.84 25.98
CA PHE A 31 11.58 1.59 25.49
C PHE A 31 10.87 2.88 25.07
N ALA A 32 11.06 3.97 25.81
CA ALA A 32 10.55 5.29 25.44
C ALA A 32 11.21 5.81 24.15
N ILE A 33 12.53 5.68 24.01
CA ILE A 33 13.25 6.02 22.78
C ILE A 33 12.73 5.20 21.61
N PHE A 34 12.54 3.89 21.79
CA PHE A 34 11.98 3.01 20.76
C PHE A 34 10.55 3.40 20.38
N ALA A 35 9.70 3.77 21.35
CA ALA A 35 8.34 4.23 21.10
C ALA A 35 8.33 5.56 20.32
N ILE A 36 9.21 6.50 20.67
CA ILE A 36 9.36 7.78 19.96
C ILE A 36 9.85 7.53 18.52
N LEU A 37 10.88 6.71 18.33
CA LEU A 37 11.38 6.32 17.00
C LEU A 37 10.29 5.65 16.16
N SER A 38 9.54 4.73 16.75
CA SER A 38 8.42 4.06 16.09
C SER A 38 7.32 5.05 15.70
N SER A 39 7.01 6.03 16.56
CA SER A 39 6.04 7.08 16.29
C SER A 39 6.50 8.04 15.18
N VAL A 40 7.77 8.45 15.16
CA VAL A 40 8.33 9.29 14.09
C VAL A 40 8.31 8.55 12.75
N LEU A 41 8.67 7.27 12.73
CA LEU A 41 8.57 6.43 11.52
C LEU A 41 7.11 6.32 11.03
N PHE A 42 6.16 6.14 11.95
CA PHE A 42 4.73 6.08 11.64
C PHE A 42 4.21 7.39 11.04
N LEU A 43 4.58 8.54 11.63
CA LEU A 43 4.22 9.86 11.12
C LEU A 43 4.85 10.16 9.76
N SER A 44 6.10 9.74 9.53
CA SER A 44 6.78 9.94 8.25
C SER A 44 6.12 9.19 7.08
N LYS A 45 5.45 8.06 7.35
CA LYS A 45 4.62 7.35 6.36
C LYS A 45 3.32 8.08 6.02
N MET A 46 2.83 8.96 6.90
CA MET A 46 1.55 9.66 6.72
C MET A 46 1.69 10.88 5.80
N GLY A 47 2.91 11.45 5.70
CA GLY A 47 3.19 12.62 4.87
C GLY A 47 3.67 12.32 3.44
N SER A 48 3.65 11.05 3.00
CA SER A 48 4.39 10.63 1.81
C SER A 48 3.56 10.00 0.69
N SER A 49 2.23 10.06 0.68
CA SER A 49 1.53 9.47 -0.46
C SER A 49 0.20 10.12 -0.75
N ASP A 50 0.15 10.87 -1.85
CA ASP A 50 -1.07 11.26 -2.56
C ASP A 50 -2.09 10.10 -2.61
N SER A 51 -1.62 8.83 -2.63
CA SER A 51 -2.50 7.67 -2.61
C SER A 51 -3.40 7.53 -1.38
N TYR A 52 -2.93 7.87 -0.18
CA TYR A 52 -3.78 7.77 1.03
C TYR A 52 -4.89 8.82 1.00
N GLU A 53 -4.53 10.05 0.66
CA GLU A 53 -5.48 11.15 0.52
C GLU A 53 -6.52 10.86 -0.57
N ILE A 54 -6.10 10.28 -1.70
CA ILE A 54 -7.00 9.85 -2.78
C ILE A 54 -7.94 8.74 -2.32
N GLU A 55 -7.46 7.73 -1.59
CA GLU A 55 -8.30 6.62 -1.10
C GLU A 55 -9.31 7.09 -0.05
N GLU A 56 -8.94 8.05 0.78
CA GLU A 56 -9.80 8.59 1.85
C GLU A 56 -10.82 9.60 1.34
N ASN A 57 -10.44 10.47 0.41
CA ASN A 57 -11.24 11.63 0.00
C ASN A 57 -11.74 11.59 -1.46
N GLY A 58 -11.34 10.58 -2.24
CA GLY A 58 -11.79 10.40 -3.61
C GLY A 58 -13.07 9.58 -3.72
N GLU A 59 -13.74 9.68 -4.87
CA GLU A 59 -14.95 8.90 -5.17
C GLU A 59 -14.63 7.68 -6.01
N ARG A 60 -14.95 6.49 -5.50
CA ARG A 60 -14.68 5.22 -6.19
C ARG A 60 -15.75 4.93 -7.24
N TYR A 61 -15.32 4.49 -8.43
CA TYR A 61 -16.24 4.07 -9.51
C TYR A 61 -16.80 2.68 -9.25
N GLY A 62 -17.90 2.61 -8.49
CA GLY A 62 -18.62 1.38 -8.20
C GLY A 62 -17.71 0.28 -7.63
N ASN A 63 -17.82 -0.95 -8.15
CA ASN A 63 -17.00 -2.09 -7.72
C ASN A 63 -15.72 -2.20 -8.55
N SER A 64 -14.91 -1.14 -8.57
CA SER A 64 -13.64 -1.09 -9.29
C SER A 64 -12.50 -0.54 -8.42
N GLU A 65 -11.28 -0.56 -8.95
CA GLU A 65 -10.11 0.05 -8.33
C GLU A 65 -9.88 1.53 -8.72
N PHE A 66 -10.75 2.07 -9.58
CA PHE A 66 -10.66 3.45 -10.04
C PHE A 66 -11.28 4.42 -9.05
N ILE A 67 -10.57 5.52 -8.79
CA ILE A 67 -11.02 6.60 -7.90
C ILE A 67 -10.85 7.93 -8.62
N GLU A 68 -11.93 8.71 -8.66
CA GLU A 68 -11.90 10.12 -9.04
C GLU A 68 -11.45 10.98 -7.87
N TYR A 69 -10.45 11.82 -8.10
CA TYR A 69 -9.97 12.80 -7.13
C TYR A 69 -9.54 14.07 -7.85
N GLN A 70 -10.09 15.22 -7.45
CA GLN A 70 -9.78 16.54 -8.01
C GLN A 70 -9.87 16.62 -9.55
N GLY A 71 -10.91 15.99 -10.14
CA GLY A 71 -11.10 15.98 -11.59
C GLY A 71 -10.02 15.19 -12.34
N LYS A 72 -9.48 14.14 -11.71
CA LYS A 72 -8.60 13.15 -12.33
C LYS A 72 -8.99 11.75 -11.85
N ILE A 73 -8.77 10.76 -12.70
CA ILE A 73 -9.05 9.36 -12.36
C ILE A 73 -7.74 8.67 -12.07
N SER A 74 -7.69 7.92 -10.97
CA SER A 74 -6.52 7.17 -10.53
C SER A 74 -6.83 5.70 -10.34
N VAL A 75 -5.79 4.86 -10.41
CA VAL A 75 -5.88 3.41 -10.22
C VAL A 75 -4.60 2.89 -9.55
N PRO A 76 -4.68 1.90 -8.65
CA PRO A 76 -3.51 1.30 -8.05
C PRO A 76 -2.82 0.37 -9.05
N VAL A 77 -1.50 0.50 -9.14
CA VAL A 77 -0.63 -0.41 -9.89
C VAL A 77 0.21 -1.17 -8.86
N PRO A 78 0.13 -2.52 -8.83
CA PRO A 78 0.96 -3.34 -7.95
C PRO A 78 2.43 -2.92 -8.06
N SER A 79 3.18 -2.82 -6.96
CA SER A 79 4.59 -2.40 -6.98
C SER A 79 4.87 -0.97 -7.52
N GLY A 80 3.85 -0.23 -7.95
CA GLY A 80 3.98 1.08 -8.55
C GLY A 80 3.34 2.22 -7.75
N GLY A 81 2.38 1.91 -6.88
CA GLY A 81 1.55 2.92 -6.21
C GLY A 81 0.32 3.31 -7.04
N ARG A 82 -0.33 4.42 -6.71
CA ARG A 82 -1.49 4.92 -7.47
C ARG A 82 -1.04 5.85 -8.60
N TYR A 83 -1.55 5.63 -9.81
CA TYR A 83 -1.27 6.45 -10.98
C TYR A 83 -2.54 7.12 -11.47
N PHE A 84 -2.41 8.35 -11.96
CA PHE A 84 -3.48 9.00 -12.71
C PHE A 84 -3.50 8.50 -14.15
N LEU A 85 -4.71 8.33 -14.69
CA LEU A 85 -4.93 8.00 -16.09
C LEU A 85 -4.62 9.21 -16.96
N ASN A 86 -3.92 8.99 -18.08
CA ASN A 86 -3.60 10.03 -19.04
C ASN A 86 -4.66 10.09 -20.14
N GLY A 87 -5.05 11.31 -20.52
CA GLY A 87 -5.95 11.56 -21.66
C GLY A 87 -7.38 11.02 -21.49
N VAL A 88 -7.80 10.73 -20.26
CA VAL A 88 -9.12 10.18 -19.97
C VAL A 88 -10.22 11.24 -20.13
N ASP A 89 -11.30 10.86 -20.79
CA ASP A 89 -12.54 11.62 -20.83
C ASP A 89 -13.39 11.28 -19.60
N ILE A 90 -13.25 12.09 -18.54
CA ILE A 90 -13.88 11.87 -17.24
C ILE A 90 -15.41 11.80 -17.34
N ASN A 91 -16.00 12.64 -18.19
CA ASN A 91 -17.46 12.73 -18.33
C ASN A 91 -18.10 11.46 -18.91
N SER A 92 -17.32 10.68 -19.67
CA SER A 92 -17.76 9.40 -20.23
C SER A 92 -17.13 8.19 -19.55
N PHE A 93 -16.31 8.40 -18.51
CA PHE A 93 -15.64 7.31 -17.83
C PHE A 93 -16.63 6.41 -17.11
N ARG A 94 -16.43 5.10 -17.27
CA ARG A 94 -17.24 4.06 -16.65
C ARG A 94 -16.40 2.82 -16.40
N THR A 95 -16.91 1.98 -15.51
CA THR A 95 -16.32 0.69 -15.18
C THR A 95 -17.32 -0.43 -15.45
N LEU A 96 -16.83 -1.67 -15.52
CA LEU A 96 -17.69 -2.82 -15.83
C LEU A 96 -18.61 -3.20 -14.66
N ASN A 97 -18.23 -2.88 -13.42
CA ASN A 97 -18.99 -3.17 -12.20
C ASN A 97 -19.42 -4.64 -12.06
N LEU A 98 -18.58 -5.57 -12.52
CA LEU A 98 -18.80 -7.00 -12.37
C LEU A 98 -18.23 -7.48 -11.02
N GLU A 99 -18.65 -8.66 -10.57
CA GLU A 99 -18.13 -9.25 -9.32
C GLU A 99 -16.70 -9.80 -9.49
N ASP A 100 -16.33 -10.15 -10.72
CA ASP A 100 -15.04 -10.72 -11.06
C ASP A 100 -13.88 -9.75 -10.74
N ARG A 101 -12.92 -10.22 -9.95
CA ARG A 101 -11.76 -9.44 -9.49
C ARG A 101 -10.93 -8.93 -10.65
N ASP A 102 -10.79 -9.69 -11.72
CA ASP A 102 -9.97 -9.34 -12.88
C ASP A 102 -10.53 -8.10 -13.61
N THR A 103 -11.83 -7.86 -13.48
CA THR A 103 -12.52 -6.74 -14.15
C THR A 103 -12.44 -5.43 -13.38
N ARG A 104 -12.02 -5.46 -12.10
CA ARG A 104 -11.97 -4.26 -11.24
C ARG A 104 -10.93 -3.24 -11.69
N ILE A 105 -9.92 -3.69 -12.42
CA ILE A 105 -8.87 -2.84 -13.01
C ILE A 105 -9.19 -2.43 -14.46
N ILE A 106 -10.41 -2.69 -14.94
CA ILE A 106 -10.84 -2.33 -16.30
C ILE A 106 -11.71 -1.08 -16.27
N GLY A 107 -11.16 0.00 -16.83
CA GLY A 107 -11.83 1.28 -17.02
C GLY A 107 -12.11 1.53 -18.49
N LEU A 108 -13.14 2.31 -18.80
CA LEU A 108 -13.45 2.69 -20.17
C LEU A 108 -13.88 4.15 -20.20
N ASP A 109 -13.48 4.87 -21.24
CA ASP A 109 -14.15 6.09 -21.65
C ASP A 109 -14.70 5.95 -23.07
N LYS A 110 -15.22 7.03 -23.66
CA LYS A 110 -15.76 6.98 -25.03
C LYS A 110 -14.70 6.69 -26.12
N ASN A 111 -13.41 6.82 -25.81
CA ASN A 111 -12.30 6.72 -26.75
C ASN A 111 -11.45 5.45 -26.53
N HIS A 112 -11.25 5.03 -25.28
CA HIS A 112 -10.30 3.97 -24.92
C HIS A 112 -10.84 3.01 -23.87
N VAL A 113 -10.33 1.78 -23.92
CA VAL A 113 -10.33 0.85 -22.78
C VAL A 113 -9.00 0.96 -22.05
N TYR A 114 -9.06 0.96 -20.72
CA TYR A 114 -7.91 1.04 -19.82
C TYR A 114 -7.72 -0.27 -19.09
N PHE A 115 -6.52 -0.84 -19.20
CA PHE A 115 -6.04 -1.96 -18.38
C PHE A 115 -5.14 -1.39 -17.29
N GLY A 116 -5.69 -1.28 -16.08
CA GLY A 116 -5.08 -0.49 -15.03
C GLY A 116 -4.91 0.96 -15.49
N ASN A 117 -3.68 1.46 -15.50
CA ASN A 117 -3.35 2.83 -15.89
C ASN A 117 -3.02 2.98 -17.39
N ILE A 118 -3.09 1.91 -18.19
CA ILE A 118 -2.65 1.90 -19.59
C ILE A 118 -3.86 1.88 -20.51
N ALA A 119 -3.98 2.88 -21.39
CA ALA A 119 -4.95 2.87 -22.48
C ALA A 119 -4.53 1.87 -23.56
N ILE A 120 -5.45 1.02 -24.01
CA ILE A 120 -5.23 0.03 -25.07
C ILE A 120 -5.68 0.64 -26.41
N PRO A 121 -4.76 1.02 -27.31
CA PRO A 121 -5.08 1.88 -28.45
C PRO A 121 -6.09 1.29 -29.43
N ASP A 122 -6.01 -0.01 -29.69
CA ASP A 122 -6.81 -0.66 -30.73
C ASP A 122 -8.11 -1.30 -30.20
N LEU A 123 -8.35 -1.24 -28.89
CA LEU A 123 -9.47 -1.91 -28.24
C LEU A 123 -10.70 -0.99 -28.18
N ASP A 124 -11.74 -1.33 -28.95
CA ASP A 124 -12.97 -0.54 -29.06
C ASP A 124 -13.80 -0.60 -27.75
N PRO A 125 -13.99 0.53 -27.03
CA PRO A 125 -14.72 0.54 -25.76
C PRO A 125 -16.22 0.21 -25.89
N ASN A 126 -16.78 0.27 -27.10
CA ASN A 126 -18.18 -0.08 -27.35
C ASN A 126 -18.39 -1.58 -27.63
N LYS A 127 -17.32 -2.32 -27.88
CA LYS A 127 -17.36 -3.76 -28.22
C LYS A 127 -16.67 -4.63 -27.19
N LEU A 128 -16.19 -4.06 -26.07
CA LEU A 128 -15.49 -4.81 -25.05
C LEU A 128 -16.36 -5.95 -24.49
N GLU A 129 -15.86 -7.17 -24.64
CA GLU A 129 -16.40 -8.39 -24.05
C GLU A 129 -15.39 -9.02 -23.10
N VAL A 130 -15.88 -9.46 -21.94
CA VAL A 130 -15.08 -10.22 -20.95
C VAL A 130 -15.27 -11.70 -21.24
N ILE A 131 -14.20 -12.38 -21.64
CA ILE A 131 -14.22 -13.83 -21.91
C ILE A 131 -13.65 -14.66 -20.74
N GLY A 132 -13.22 -14.00 -19.66
CA GLY A 132 -12.84 -14.59 -18.38
C GLY A 132 -11.33 -14.80 -18.21
N ASN A 133 -10.89 -15.03 -16.97
CA ASN A 133 -9.47 -15.25 -16.60
C ASN A 133 -8.53 -14.14 -17.11
N GLY A 134 -8.94 -12.88 -16.96
CA GLY A 134 -8.18 -11.72 -17.45
C GLY A 134 -8.13 -11.55 -18.97
N TYR A 135 -8.92 -12.31 -19.75
CA TYR A 135 -9.02 -12.14 -21.20
C TYR A 135 -10.23 -11.30 -21.62
N TYR A 136 -9.99 -10.46 -22.62
CA TYR A 136 -10.94 -9.48 -23.15
C TYR A 136 -10.88 -9.49 -24.68
N THR A 137 -11.97 -9.11 -25.35
CA THR A 137 -12.00 -9.00 -26.81
C THR A 137 -12.93 -7.89 -27.27
N ASP A 138 -12.73 -7.40 -28.50
CA ASP A 138 -13.67 -6.56 -29.25
C ASP A 138 -14.33 -7.32 -30.43
N GLY A 139 -14.17 -8.64 -30.46
CA GLY A 139 -14.61 -9.50 -31.56
C GLY A 139 -13.61 -9.64 -32.71
N THR A 140 -12.51 -8.88 -32.72
CA THR A 140 -11.44 -8.98 -33.73
C THR A 140 -10.12 -9.45 -33.14
N THR A 141 -9.76 -8.92 -31.97
CA THR A 141 -8.51 -9.22 -31.29
C THR A 141 -8.80 -9.61 -29.85
N THR A 142 -8.01 -10.56 -29.34
CA THR A 142 -8.05 -10.97 -27.93
C THR A 142 -6.89 -10.33 -27.19
N TYR A 143 -7.19 -9.72 -26.05
CA TYR A 143 -6.25 -9.04 -25.18
C TYR A 143 -6.19 -9.76 -23.83
N PHE A 144 -4.99 -9.83 -23.25
CA PHE A 144 -4.79 -10.35 -21.91
C PHE A 144 -4.35 -9.21 -20.98
N CYS A 145 -5.12 -8.97 -19.92
CA CYS A 145 -4.75 -8.04 -18.87
C CYS A 145 -4.14 -8.82 -17.71
N SER A 146 -2.81 -8.81 -17.64
CA SER A 146 -2.09 -9.38 -16.50
C SER A 146 -2.42 -8.61 -15.22
N SER A 147 -2.64 -9.34 -14.13
CA SER A 147 -2.72 -8.75 -12.78
C SER A 147 -1.35 -8.29 -12.25
N LEU A 148 -0.27 -8.68 -12.94
CA LEU A 148 1.09 -8.23 -12.65
C LEU A 148 1.42 -6.95 -13.44
N SER A 149 1.99 -5.98 -12.75
CA SER A 149 2.53 -4.76 -13.35
C SER A 149 3.89 -4.99 -14.01
N GLU A 150 4.34 -4.03 -14.81
CA GLU A 150 5.76 -3.94 -15.13
C GLU A 150 6.60 -3.77 -13.86
N ARG A 151 7.84 -4.28 -13.91
CA ARG A 151 8.78 -4.20 -12.81
C ARG A 151 9.17 -2.74 -12.55
N ASN A 152 8.88 -2.25 -11.34
CA ASN A 152 9.34 -0.95 -10.89
C ASN A 152 10.83 -1.02 -10.51
N LYS A 153 11.71 -0.46 -11.36
CA LYS A 153 13.17 -0.48 -11.18
C LYS A 153 13.68 0.45 -10.08
N ASP A 154 12.84 1.36 -9.60
CA ASP A 154 13.18 2.29 -8.52
C ASP A 154 13.01 1.63 -7.14
N LEU A 155 12.32 0.48 -7.07
CA LEU A 155 12.22 -0.30 -5.85
C LEU A 155 13.54 -1.02 -5.55
N SER A 156 13.86 -1.10 -4.26
CA SER A 156 14.90 -2.00 -3.79
C SER A 156 14.46 -3.46 -3.94
N THR A 157 15.42 -4.37 -4.20
CA THR A 157 15.16 -5.81 -4.38
C THR A 157 14.32 -6.43 -3.25
N PRO A 158 14.57 -6.13 -1.95
CA PRO A 158 13.73 -6.68 -0.87
C PRO A 158 12.27 -6.20 -0.94
N MET A 159 12.05 -4.93 -1.31
CA MET A 159 10.72 -4.35 -1.43
C MET A 159 9.96 -4.94 -2.62
N GLU A 160 10.66 -5.18 -3.72
CA GLU A 160 10.11 -5.84 -4.90
C GLU A 160 9.65 -7.28 -4.60
N ILE A 161 10.46 -8.05 -3.86
CA ILE A 161 10.10 -9.42 -3.43
C ILE A 161 8.86 -9.38 -2.53
N LEU A 162 8.83 -8.49 -1.54
CA LEU A 162 7.68 -8.35 -0.63
C LEU A 162 6.39 -8.03 -1.39
N GLN A 163 6.45 -7.08 -2.33
CA GLN A 163 5.27 -6.71 -3.10
C GLN A 163 4.84 -7.81 -4.08
N SER A 164 5.78 -8.51 -4.71
CA SER A 164 5.46 -9.66 -5.56
C SER A 164 4.67 -10.72 -4.76
N LEU A 165 5.06 -11.01 -3.52
CA LEU A 165 4.34 -11.94 -2.65
C LEU A 165 2.96 -11.43 -2.23
N MET A 166 2.79 -10.13 -2.03
CA MET A 166 1.50 -9.55 -1.63
C MET A 166 0.48 -9.52 -2.77
N TYR A 167 0.93 -9.37 -4.01
CA TYR A 167 0.06 -9.12 -5.16
C TYR A 167 0.02 -10.26 -6.19
N SER A 168 0.86 -11.31 -6.07
CA SER A 168 0.77 -12.52 -6.92
C SER A 168 -0.27 -13.55 -6.46
N PHE A 169 -0.95 -13.35 -5.33
CA PHE A 169 -1.94 -14.29 -4.77
C PHE A 169 -3.28 -13.63 -4.43
#